data_AF-A0A090X5C8-F1
#
_entry.id   AF-A0A090X5C8-F1
#
_cell.length_a   1.000
_cell.length_b   1.000
_cell.length_c   1.000
_cell.angle_alpha   90.00
_cell.angle_beta   90.00
_cell.angle_gamma   90.00
#
_symmetry.space_group_name_H-M   'P 1'
#
loop_
_entity.id
_entity.type
_entity.pdbx_description
1 polymer ?
#
loop_
_entity_poly.entity_id
_entity_poly.type
_entity_poly.pdbx_seq_one_letter_code
_entity_poly.pdbx_strand_id
1 'polypeptide(L)'
;MVDNQIDISSYIALVRASALASGLIFELPIIIYFLTKIGLVTPEFLKTYRKYAMVIVLILSAIITPPDIASQVIVAIPIIILYQVSITISKIVIRNQKRKEKKMSESVKEFNDYRSKMNDKILGDNNKIIKRIFNLDTNAFAEGALDVKTKELLGLVASTVLRCDDCVKYHLETSYKIGLKKEEVVEALGIATLVGGTIVIPHLRRAYEFWDALEEDSKTQ
;
A
#
# COMPACT_ATOMS: atom_id res chain seq x y z
N MET A 1 -65.69 -3.25 -15.81
CA MET A 1 -64.49 -4.06 -15.50
C MET A 1 -63.40 -3.59 -16.44
N VAL A 2 -62.31 -3.03 -15.93
CA VAL A 2 -61.12 -2.78 -16.75
C VAL A 2 -60.39 -4.11 -16.78
N ASP A 3 -60.40 -4.79 -17.93
CA ASP A 3 -59.68 -6.05 -18.10
C ASP A 3 -58.18 -5.76 -18.17
N ASN A 4 -57.44 -6.28 -17.19
CA ASN A 4 -56.00 -6.10 -17.11
C ASN A 4 -55.32 -7.09 -18.05
N GLN A 5 -55.09 -6.70 -19.31
CA GLN A 5 -54.25 -7.46 -20.21
C GLN A 5 -52.78 -7.10 -19.95
N ILE A 6 -52.14 -7.87 -19.07
CA ILE A 6 -50.68 -7.81 -18.90
C ILE A 6 -50.06 -8.21 -20.23
N ASP A 7 -49.60 -7.24 -20.99
CA ASP A 7 -48.86 -7.47 -22.22
C ASP A 7 -47.51 -8.12 -21.89
N ILE A 8 -47.30 -9.33 -22.40
CA ILE A 8 -46.09 -10.12 -22.16
C ILE A 8 -44.86 -9.38 -22.66
N SER A 9 -44.97 -8.65 -23.78
CA SER A 9 -43.85 -7.87 -24.32
C SER A 9 -43.42 -6.76 -23.36
N SER A 10 -44.36 -6.04 -22.77
CA SER A 10 -44.11 -5.01 -21.75
C SER A 10 -43.50 -5.59 -20.47
N TYR A 11 -43.99 -6.75 -20.02
CA TYR A 11 -43.43 -7.45 -18.85
C TYR A 11 -41.99 -7.91 -19.08
N ILE A 12 -41.71 -8.54 -20.22
CA ILE A 12 -40.35 -9.01 -20.56
C ILE A 12 -39.38 -7.83 -20.74
N ALA A 13 -39.82 -6.72 -21.32
CA ALA A 13 -39.01 -5.51 -21.45
C ALA A 13 -38.63 -4.94 -20.07
N LEU A 14 -39.60 -4.86 -19.15
CA LEU A 14 -39.37 -4.39 -17.79
C LEU A 14 -38.37 -5.29 -17.03
N VAL A 15 -38.56 -6.62 -17.10
CA VAL A 15 -37.66 -7.58 -16.43
C VAL A 15 -36.24 -7.49 -17.00
N ARG A 16 -36.09 -7.40 -18.33
CA ARG A 16 -34.78 -7.28 -18.98
C ARG A 16 -34.06 -5.98 -18.59
N ALA A 17 -34.76 -4.84 -18.65
CA ALA A 17 -34.18 -3.55 -18.29
C ALA A 17 -33.77 -3.50 -16.81
N SER A 18 -34.65 -4.00 -15.93
CA SER A 18 -34.40 -4.05 -14.48
C SER A 18 -33.22 -4.97 -14.14
N ALA A 19 -33.12 -6.13 -14.79
CA ALA A 19 -32.01 -7.06 -14.60
C ALA A 19 -30.66 -6.45 -15.02
N LEU A 20 -30.61 -5.80 -16.19
CA LEU A 20 -29.39 -5.14 -16.68
C LEU A 20 -28.97 -3.97 -15.79
N ALA A 21 -29.92 -3.10 -15.41
CA ALA A 21 -29.63 -1.96 -14.55
C ALA A 21 -29.15 -2.39 -13.16
N SER A 22 -29.79 -3.42 -12.59
CA SER A 22 -29.38 -3.98 -11.29
C SER A 22 -27.96 -4.54 -11.34
N GLY A 23 -27.58 -5.22 -12.43
CA GLY A 23 -26.22 -5.73 -12.65
C GLY A 23 -25.18 -4.61 -12.67
N LEU A 24 -25.42 -3.55 -13.45
CA LEU A 24 -24.53 -2.39 -13.53
C LEU A 24 -24.37 -1.68 -12.18
N ILE A 25 -25.45 -1.52 -11.43
CA ILE A 25 -25.40 -0.86 -10.12
C ILE A 25 -24.67 -1.72 -9.09
N PHE A 26 -24.74 -3.05 -9.21
CA PHE A 26 -23.98 -3.97 -8.37
C PHE A 26 -22.46 -3.85 -8.55
N GLU A 27 -21.98 -3.21 -9.63
CA GLU A 27 -20.55 -2.93 -9.82
C GLU A 27 -20.07 -1.71 -9.01
N LEU A 28 -20.99 -0.90 -8.48
CA LEU A 28 -20.65 0.30 -7.71
C LEU A 28 -19.67 0.02 -6.55
N PRO A 29 -19.85 -1.02 -5.70
CA PRO A 29 -18.91 -1.32 -4.62
C PRO A 29 -17.50 -1.68 -5.11
N ILE A 30 -17.39 -2.41 -6.23
CA ILE A 30 -16.08 -2.79 -6.77
C ILE A 30 -15.39 -1.58 -7.42
N ILE A 31 -16.14 -0.72 -8.12
CA ILE A 31 -15.62 0.54 -8.67
C ILE A 31 -15.09 1.42 -7.53
N ILE A 32 -15.88 1.62 -6.46
CA ILE A 32 -15.45 2.43 -5.31
C ILE A 32 -14.24 1.82 -4.60
N TYR A 33 -14.14 0.49 -4.51
CA TYR A 33 -12.94 -0.18 -3.99
C TYR A 33 -11.69 0.24 -4.79
N PHE A 34 -11.72 0.11 -6.12
CA PHE A 34 -10.57 0.46 -6.97
C PHE A 34 -10.25 1.95 -6.92
N LEU A 35 -11.27 2.82 -7.01
CA LEU A 35 -11.10 4.27 -6.93
C LEU A 35 -10.53 4.72 -5.57
N THR A 36 -10.92 4.05 -4.47
CA THR A 36 -10.33 4.32 -3.15
C THR A 36 -8.89 3.82 -3.09
N LYS A 37 -8.61 2.62 -3.63
CA LYS A 37 -7.27 2.01 -3.58
C LYS A 37 -6.22 2.86 -4.29
N ILE A 38 -6.58 3.53 -5.39
CA ILE A 38 -5.71 4.46 -6.12
C ILE A 38 -5.71 5.90 -5.54
N GLY A 39 -6.49 6.16 -4.49
CA GLY A 39 -6.54 7.47 -3.82
C GLY A 39 -7.44 8.52 -4.49
N LEU A 40 -8.23 8.18 -5.51
CA LEU A 40 -9.11 9.13 -6.20
C LEU A 40 -10.36 9.48 -5.38
N VAL A 41 -10.82 8.55 -4.53
CA VAL A 41 -12.04 8.68 -3.73
C VAL A 41 -11.76 8.38 -2.26
N THR A 42 -12.36 9.17 -1.36
CA THR A 42 -12.27 8.96 0.10
C THR A 42 -13.64 8.67 0.73
N PRO A 43 -13.69 8.02 1.90
CA PRO A 43 -14.92 7.81 2.66
C PRO A 43 -15.63 9.13 2.98
N GLU A 44 -14.87 10.20 3.25
CA GLU A 44 -15.37 11.54 3.55
C GLU A 44 -16.03 12.18 2.32
N PHE A 45 -15.42 12.01 1.15
CA PHE A 45 -15.99 12.44 -0.12
C PHE A 45 -17.34 11.74 -0.37
N LEU A 46 -17.37 10.40 -0.25
CA LEU A 46 -18.62 9.64 -0.45
C LEU A 46 -19.71 10.03 0.56
N LYS A 47 -19.36 10.29 1.82
CA LYS A 47 -20.34 10.77 2.81
C LYS A 47 -20.90 12.14 2.45
N THR A 48 -20.05 13.06 2.01
CA THR A 48 -20.45 14.43 1.63
C THR A 48 -21.44 14.40 0.46
N TYR A 49 -21.21 13.53 -0.53
CA TYR A 49 -22.05 13.43 -1.72
C TYR A 49 -23.25 12.47 -1.60
N ARG A 50 -23.49 11.87 -0.43
CA ARG A 50 -24.57 10.89 -0.21
C ARG A 50 -25.95 11.38 -0.67
N LYS A 51 -26.28 12.65 -0.40
CA LYS A 51 -27.57 13.25 -0.80
C LYS A 51 -27.73 13.33 -2.32
N TYR A 52 -26.65 13.63 -3.06
CA TYR A 52 -26.66 13.67 -4.51
C TYR A 52 -26.78 12.27 -5.10
N ALA A 53 -26.06 11.29 -4.53
CA ALA A 53 -26.19 9.89 -4.92
C ALA A 53 -27.63 9.38 -4.77
N MET A 54 -28.31 9.70 -3.65
CA MET A 54 -29.72 9.32 -3.46
C MET A 54 -30.66 9.92 -4.50
N VAL A 55 -30.45 11.19 -4.88
CA VAL A 55 -31.27 11.84 -5.93
C VAL A 55 -31.03 11.19 -7.29
N ILE A 56 -29.79 10.92 -7.66
CA ILE A 56 -29.45 10.24 -8.93
C ILE A 56 -30.08 8.86 -8.99
N VAL A 57 -30.05 8.12 -7.89
CA VAL A 57 -30.67 6.79 -7.78
C VAL A 57 -32.18 6.85 -8.00
N LEU A 58 -32.87 7.83 -7.41
CA LEU A 58 -34.32 8.00 -7.60
C LEU A 58 -34.67 8.34 -9.05
N ILE A 59 -33.87 9.19 -9.70
CA ILE A 59 -34.06 9.53 -11.12
C ILE A 59 -33.85 8.29 -12.00
N LEU A 60 -32.80 7.50 -11.75
CA LEU A 60 -32.54 6.26 -12.48
C LEU A 60 -33.65 5.23 -12.26
N SER A 61 -34.12 5.05 -11.02
CA SER A 61 -35.25 4.18 -10.71
C SER A 61 -36.51 4.60 -11.47
N ALA A 62 -36.84 5.89 -11.53
CA ALA A 62 -38.00 6.40 -12.26
C ALA A 62 -37.94 6.17 -13.79
N ILE A 63 -36.75 5.98 -14.36
CA ILE A 63 -36.57 5.61 -15.78
C ILE A 63 -36.78 4.10 -15.98
N ILE A 64 -36.37 3.28 -15.02
CA ILE A 64 -36.38 1.81 -15.12
C ILE A 64 -37.76 1.24 -14.73
N THR A 65 -38.35 1.74 -13.66
CA THR A 65 -39.66 1.30 -13.15
C THR A 65 -40.77 2.22 -13.62
N PRO A 66 -42.03 1.74 -13.65
CA PRO A 66 -43.18 2.62 -13.79
C PRO A 66 -43.12 3.78 -12.77
N PRO A 67 -43.78 4.92 -13.05
CA PRO A 67 -43.80 6.09 -12.16
C PRO A 67 -44.73 5.85 -10.94
N ASP A 68 -44.58 4.70 -10.29
CA ASP A 68 -45.27 4.35 -9.06
C ASP A 68 -44.28 4.39 -7.89
N ILE A 69 -44.72 4.99 -6.77
CA ILE A 69 -43.86 5.25 -5.62
C ILE A 69 -43.37 3.95 -4.96
N ALA A 70 -44.20 2.91 -4.95
CA ALA A 70 -43.90 1.66 -4.27
C ALA A 70 -42.74 0.92 -4.96
N SER A 71 -42.81 0.73 -6.27
CA SER A 71 -41.78 0.08 -7.08
C SER A 71 -40.49 0.90 -7.09
N GLN A 72 -40.56 2.23 -7.15
CA GLN A 72 -39.37 3.08 -7.07
C GLN A 72 -38.63 2.91 -5.74
N VAL A 73 -39.35 2.85 -4.61
CA VAL A 73 -38.75 2.62 -3.30
C VAL A 73 -38.15 1.22 -3.21
N ILE A 74 -38.84 0.20 -3.73
CA ILE A 74 -38.34 -1.19 -3.76
C ILE A 74 -37.00 -1.30 -4.49
N VAL A 75 -36.82 -0.59 -5.61
CA VAL A 75 -35.55 -0.59 -6.36
C VAL A 75 -34.50 0.33 -5.71
N ALA A 76 -34.90 1.46 -5.15
CA ALA A 76 -33.97 2.40 -4.52
C ALA A 76 -33.31 1.84 -3.24
N ILE A 77 -34.02 1.05 -2.43
CA ILE A 77 -33.50 0.50 -1.17
C ILE A 77 -32.21 -0.33 -1.39
N PRO A 78 -32.18 -1.35 -2.29
CA PRO A 78 -30.97 -2.10 -2.61
C PRO A 78 -29.79 -1.21 -3.03
N ILE A 79 -30.05 -0.19 -3.84
CA ILE A 79 -29.01 0.70 -4.37
C ILE A 79 -28.41 1.56 -3.25
N ILE A 80 -29.25 2.09 -2.35
CA ILE A 80 -28.80 2.83 -1.16
C ILE A 80 -27.96 1.94 -0.26
N ILE A 81 -28.36 0.67 -0.08
CA ILE A 81 -27.57 -0.31 0.67
C ILE A 81 -26.20 -0.52 0.01
N LEU A 82 -26.14 -0.71 -1.31
CA LEU A 82 -24.88 -0.86 -2.06
C LEU A 82 -23.99 0.37 -1.91
N TYR A 83 -24.55 1.58 -1.93
CA TYR A 83 -23.80 2.81 -1.68
C TYR A 83 -23.21 2.85 -0.26
N GLN A 84 -23.99 2.46 0.75
CA GLN A 84 -23.54 2.40 2.13
C GLN A 84 -22.45 1.33 2.35
N VAL A 85 -22.57 0.19 1.67
CA VAL A 85 -21.53 -0.85 1.61
C VAL A 85 -20.27 -0.27 0.97
N SER A 86 -20.39 0.48 -0.13
CA SER A 86 -19.27 1.12 -0.84
C SER A 86 -18.49 2.09 0.06
N ILE A 87 -19.18 2.92 0.86
CA ILE A 87 -18.55 3.79 1.87
C ILE A 87 -17.76 2.97 2.90
N THR A 88 -18.33 1.85 3.34
CA THR A 88 -17.71 0.98 4.35
C THR A 88 -16.45 0.31 3.78
N ILE A 89 -16.52 -0.18 2.54
CA ILE A 89 -15.36 -0.72 1.81
C ILE A 89 -14.27 0.34 1.70
N SER A 90 -14.61 1.55 1.27
CA SER A 90 -13.65 2.66 1.16
C SER A 90 -12.94 2.91 2.50
N LYS A 91 -13.69 2.93 3.61
CA LYS A 91 -13.13 3.10 4.96
C LYS A 91 -12.19 1.96 5.36
N ILE A 92 -12.54 0.71 5.02
CA ILE A 92 -11.69 -0.46 5.31
C ILE A 92 -10.40 -0.40 4.49
N VAL A 93 -10.47 -0.04 3.20
CA VAL A 93 -9.30 0.08 2.32
C VAL A 93 -8.30 1.09 2.86
N ILE A 94 -8.75 2.32 3.15
CA ILE A 94 -7.85 3.36 3.69
C ILE A 94 -7.29 2.94 5.05
N ARG A 95 -8.10 2.34 5.93
CA ARG A 95 -7.60 1.87 7.23
C ARG A 95 -6.52 0.81 7.08
N ASN A 96 -6.66 -0.10 6.12
CA ASN A 96 -5.68 -1.16 5.86
C ASN A 96 -4.40 -0.60 5.23
N GLN A 97 -4.50 0.38 4.33
CA GLN A 97 -3.34 1.10 3.78
C GLN A 97 -2.56 1.80 4.90
N LYS A 98 -3.23 2.62 5.72
CA LYS A 98 -2.61 3.29 6.88
C LYS A 98 -1.96 2.33 7.88
N ARG A 99 -2.58 1.17 8.12
CA ARG A 99 -2.01 0.13 8.98
C ARG A 99 -0.74 -0.47 8.39
N LYS A 100 -0.70 -0.68 7.07
CA LYS A 100 0.49 -1.19 6.38
C LYS A 100 1.61 -0.16 6.41
N GLU A 101 1.31 1.10 6.10
CA GLU A 101 2.25 2.24 6.17
C GLU A 101 2.85 2.35 7.58
N LYS A 102 2.00 2.38 8.61
CA LYS A 102 2.44 2.43 10.01
C LYS A 102 3.34 1.26 10.39
N LYS A 103 2.97 0.03 10.01
CA LYS A 103 3.79 -1.16 10.29
C LYS A 103 5.17 -1.07 9.63
N MET A 104 5.22 -0.50 8.43
CA MET A 104 6.46 -0.34 7.68
C MET A 104 7.38 0.69 8.35
N SER A 105 6.85 1.86 8.70
CA SER A 105 7.57 2.88 9.49
C SER A 105 8.02 2.35 10.86
N GLU A 106 7.15 1.62 11.57
CA GLU A 106 7.50 0.96 12.84
C GLU A 106 8.67 -0.01 12.68
N SER A 107 8.77 -0.76 11.57
CA SER A 107 9.88 -1.68 11.33
C SER A 107 11.24 -0.99 11.14
N VAL A 108 11.27 0.17 10.48
CA VAL A 108 12.50 0.98 10.32
C VAL A 108 12.92 1.54 11.66
N LYS A 109 11.96 2.10 12.40
CA LYS A 109 12.18 2.63 13.74
C LYS A 109 12.70 1.57 14.71
N GLU A 110 12.08 0.38 14.72
CA GLU A 110 12.49 -0.73 15.60
C GLU A 110 13.93 -1.15 15.34
N PHE A 111 14.33 -1.27 14.06
CA PHE A 111 15.70 -1.58 13.67
C PHE A 111 16.70 -0.52 14.20
N ASN A 112 16.38 0.76 14.01
CA ASN A 112 17.22 1.87 14.43
C ASN A 112 17.33 1.98 15.96
N ASP A 113 16.20 1.88 16.65
CA ASP A 113 16.14 1.92 18.12
C ASP A 113 16.95 0.77 18.73
N TYR A 114 16.80 -0.44 18.18
CA TYR A 114 17.56 -1.61 18.63
C TYR A 114 19.06 -1.42 18.41
N ARG A 115 19.47 -1.01 17.19
CA ARG A 115 20.88 -0.78 16.85
C ARG A 115 21.50 0.30 17.73
N SER A 116 20.83 1.44 17.92
CA SER A 116 21.33 2.53 18.78
C SER A 116 21.53 2.05 20.21
N LYS A 117 20.50 1.41 20.79
CA LYS A 117 20.54 0.87 22.15
C LYS A 117 21.68 -0.13 22.36
N MET A 118 21.91 -1.02 21.38
CA MET A 118 22.99 -2.01 21.47
C MET A 118 24.37 -1.38 21.28
N ASN A 119 24.51 -0.39 20.40
CA ASN A 119 25.76 0.36 20.25
C ASN A 119 26.12 1.08 21.55
N ASP A 120 25.17 1.75 22.19
CA ASP A 120 25.38 2.44 23.47
C ASP A 120 25.83 1.46 24.56
N LYS A 121 25.19 0.29 24.63
CA LYS A 121 25.56 -0.77 25.57
C LYS A 121 26.98 -1.30 25.31
N ILE A 122 27.32 -1.58 24.06
CA ILE A 122 28.62 -2.15 23.66
C ILE A 122 29.75 -1.13 23.87
N LEU A 123 29.54 0.13 23.48
CA LEU A 123 30.53 1.20 23.62
C LEU A 123 30.63 1.74 25.06
N GLY A 124 29.60 1.54 25.87
CA GLY A 124 29.63 1.80 27.31
C GLY A 124 30.56 0.87 28.08
N ASP A 125 30.85 -0.33 27.56
CA ASP A 125 31.80 -1.26 28.16
C ASP A 125 33.25 -0.73 28.05
N ASN A 126 34.11 -1.06 29.01
CA ASN A 126 35.49 -0.58 29.05
C ASN A 126 36.46 -1.47 28.24
N ASN A 127 36.03 -1.91 27.05
CA ASN A 127 36.83 -2.75 26.17
C ASN A 127 37.45 -1.95 25.02
N LYS A 128 38.77 -1.73 25.07
CA LYS A 128 39.52 -0.97 24.05
C LYS A 128 39.52 -1.65 22.67
N ILE A 129 39.47 -2.98 22.61
CA ILE A 129 39.50 -3.72 21.34
C ILE A 129 38.18 -3.49 20.59
N ILE A 130 37.06 -3.65 21.28
CA ILE A 130 35.72 -3.43 20.71
C ILE A 130 35.59 -1.99 20.19
N LYS A 131 35.97 -0.99 20.99
CA LYS A 131 35.91 0.42 20.59
C LYS A 131 36.73 0.72 19.34
N ARG A 132 37.91 0.10 19.21
CA ARG A 132 38.77 0.25 18.02
C ARG A 132 38.13 -0.36 16.78
N ILE A 133 37.51 -1.53 16.89
CA ILE A 133 36.82 -2.17 15.76
C ILE A 133 35.69 -1.27 15.24
N PHE A 134 34.83 -0.75 16.13
CA PHE A 134 33.75 0.16 15.74
C PHE A 134 34.26 1.46 15.09
N ASN A 135 35.37 2.00 15.59
CA ASN A 135 35.99 3.18 14.99
C ASN A 135 36.58 2.89 13.60
N LEU A 136 37.24 1.74 13.44
CA LEU A 136 37.77 1.31 12.14
C LEU A 136 36.65 1.10 11.12
N ASP A 137 35.54 0.46 11.53
CA ASP A 137 34.35 0.30 10.69
C ASP A 137 33.83 1.66 10.21
N THR A 138 33.59 2.59 11.14
CA THR A 138 33.15 3.95 10.80
C THR A 138 34.10 4.66 9.82
N ASN A 139 35.41 4.56 10.06
CA ASN A 139 36.41 5.23 9.22
C ASN A 139 36.55 4.58 7.83
N ALA A 140 36.26 3.29 7.69
CA ALA A 140 36.35 2.59 6.41
C ALA A 140 35.37 3.18 5.37
N PHE A 141 34.19 3.61 5.83
CA PHE A 141 33.12 4.19 5.00
C PHE A 141 33.22 5.72 4.85
N ALA A 142 34.15 6.39 5.53
CA ALA A 142 34.39 7.83 5.35
C ALA A 142 34.89 8.15 3.92
N GLU A 143 34.62 9.36 3.44
CA GLU A 143 35.04 9.79 2.09
C GLU A 143 36.56 9.71 1.90
N GLY A 144 37.00 9.32 0.71
CA GLY A 144 38.41 9.25 0.34
C GLY A 144 38.58 9.21 -1.17
N ALA A 145 39.45 8.34 -1.68
CA ALA A 145 39.59 8.14 -3.13
C ALA A 145 38.30 7.58 -3.79
N LEU A 146 37.50 6.85 -3.01
CA LEU A 146 36.13 6.50 -3.35
C LEU A 146 35.19 7.37 -2.54
N ASP A 147 34.12 7.83 -3.20
CA ASP A 147 33.05 8.57 -2.54
C ASP A 147 32.24 7.67 -1.59
N VAL A 148 31.46 8.30 -0.71
CA VAL A 148 30.66 7.58 0.28
C VAL A 148 29.62 6.68 -0.39
N LYS A 149 29.01 7.13 -1.51
CA LYS A 149 28.02 6.34 -2.26
C LYS A 149 28.60 5.01 -2.75
N THR A 150 29.78 5.03 -3.37
CA THR A 150 30.45 3.82 -3.84
C THR A 150 30.79 2.90 -2.67
N LYS A 151 31.29 3.46 -1.56
CA LYS A 151 31.64 2.66 -0.37
C LYS A 151 30.43 1.98 0.25
N GLU A 152 29.29 2.66 0.35
CA GLU A 152 28.05 2.07 0.87
C GLU A 152 27.52 0.95 -0.04
N LEU A 153 27.62 1.10 -1.37
CA LEU A 153 27.28 0.01 -2.30
C LEU A 153 28.22 -1.19 -2.14
N LEU A 154 29.52 -0.97 -1.93
CA LEU A 154 30.48 -2.05 -1.62
C LEU A 154 30.12 -2.75 -0.30
N GLY A 155 29.78 -2.00 0.74
CA GLY A 155 29.31 -2.53 2.02
C GLY A 155 28.02 -3.34 1.87
N LEU A 156 27.07 -2.87 1.06
CA LEU A 156 25.82 -3.56 0.75
C LEU A 156 26.08 -4.89 0.03
N VAL A 157 26.94 -4.89 -0.99
CA VAL A 157 27.31 -6.11 -1.73
C VAL A 157 27.97 -7.12 -0.79
N ALA A 158 28.97 -6.68 -0.03
CA ALA A 158 29.68 -7.52 0.94
C ALA A 158 28.73 -8.12 1.99
N SER A 159 27.83 -7.30 2.53
CA SER A 159 26.83 -7.73 3.53
C SER A 159 25.84 -8.74 2.96
N THR A 160 25.43 -8.56 1.71
CA THR A 160 24.48 -9.43 1.03
C THR A 160 25.08 -10.80 0.74
N VAL A 161 26.33 -10.86 0.22
CA VAL A 161 27.01 -12.14 -0.03
C VAL A 161 27.34 -12.87 1.27
N LEU A 162 27.61 -12.13 2.35
CA LEU A 162 27.80 -12.68 3.71
C LEU A 162 26.48 -13.03 4.41
N ARG A 163 25.33 -12.74 3.80
CA ARG A 163 24.00 -13.07 4.34
C ARG A 163 23.73 -12.45 5.71
N CYS A 164 24.24 -11.23 5.94
CA CYS A 164 24.00 -10.48 7.18
C CYS A 164 22.82 -9.51 7.01
N ASP A 165 21.63 -9.87 7.51
CA ASP A 165 20.43 -9.04 7.33
C ASP A 165 20.53 -7.66 7.98
N ASP A 166 21.11 -7.55 9.17
CA ASP A 166 21.25 -6.26 9.85
C ASP A 166 22.28 -5.35 9.17
N CYS A 167 23.36 -5.95 8.63
CA CYS A 167 24.36 -5.21 7.85
C CYS A 167 23.75 -4.72 6.52
N VAL A 168 22.95 -5.57 5.84
CA VAL A 168 22.22 -5.19 4.63
C VAL A 168 21.25 -4.05 4.92
N LYS A 169 20.44 -4.14 5.98
CA LYS A 169 19.53 -3.05 6.39
C LYS A 169 20.28 -1.76 6.67
N TYR A 170 21.39 -1.82 7.38
CA TYR A 170 22.22 -0.64 7.66
C TYR A 170 22.69 0.04 6.37
N HIS A 171 23.31 -0.70 5.45
CA HIS A 171 23.80 -0.11 4.20
C HIS A 171 22.67 0.36 3.28
N LEU A 172 21.51 -0.30 3.29
CA LEU A 172 20.32 0.19 2.57
C LEU A 172 19.82 1.52 3.14
N GLU A 173 19.70 1.64 4.47
CA GLU A 173 19.26 2.88 5.11
C GLU A 173 20.25 4.02 4.85
N THR A 174 21.56 3.77 5.00
CA THR A 174 22.58 4.78 4.70
C THR A 174 22.55 5.17 3.23
N SER A 175 22.45 4.18 2.32
CA SER A 175 22.33 4.43 0.87
C SER A 175 21.12 5.30 0.53
N TYR A 176 19.98 5.03 1.17
CA TYR A 176 18.77 5.84 1.03
C TYR A 176 18.99 7.28 1.52
N LYS A 177 19.57 7.46 2.71
CA LYS A 177 19.85 8.77 3.32
C LYS A 177 20.81 9.63 2.49
N ILE A 178 21.82 9.01 1.87
CA ILE A 178 22.77 9.73 0.98
C ILE A 178 22.23 9.91 -0.46
N GLY A 179 20.99 9.50 -0.71
CA GLY A 179 20.29 9.75 -1.98
C GLY A 179 20.78 8.87 -3.13
N LEU A 180 21.13 7.62 -2.88
CA LEU A 180 21.23 6.60 -3.93
C LEU A 180 19.83 6.24 -4.45
N LYS A 181 19.71 6.06 -5.76
CA LYS A 181 18.46 5.65 -6.39
C LYS A 181 18.23 4.16 -6.23
N LYS A 182 16.96 3.75 -6.26
CA LYS A 182 16.56 2.33 -6.18
C LYS A 182 17.24 1.51 -7.27
N GLU A 183 17.38 2.06 -8.48
CA GLU A 183 18.02 1.37 -9.61
C GLU A 183 19.50 1.05 -9.33
N GLU A 184 20.25 2.00 -8.76
CA GLU A 184 21.67 1.82 -8.41
C GLU A 184 21.84 0.73 -7.32
N VAL A 185 20.96 0.74 -6.32
CA VAL A 185 20.96 -0.25 -5.23
C VAL A 185 20.57 -1.64 -5.74
N VAL A 186 19.57 -1.72 -6.61
CA VAL A 186 19.12 -2.99 -7.20
C VAL A 186 20.20 -3.58 -8.12
N GLU A 187 20.92 -2.76 -8.87
CA GLU A 187 22.04 -3.22 -9.70
C GLU A 187 23.15 -3.84 -8.83
N ALA A 188 23.51 -3.19 -7.72
CA ALA A 188 24.47 -3.72 -6.76
C ALA A 188 23.99 -5.05 -6.11
N LEU A 189 22.73 -5.13 -5.71
CA LEU A 189 22.13 -6.38 -5.19
C LEU A 189 22.08 -7.49 -6.26
N GLY A 190 21.95 -7.13 -7.53
CA GLY A 190 22.07 -8.04 -8.66
C GLY A 190 23.46 -8.66 -8.76
N ILE A 191 24.51 -7.85 -8.65
CA ILE A 191 25.91 -8.33 -8.58
C ILE A 191 26.11 -9.23 -7.37
N ALA A 192 25.62 -8.82 -6.19
CA ALA A 192 25.71 -9.64 -4.98
C ALA A 192 24.99 -10.99 -5.14
N THR A 193 23.86 -11.02 -5.85
CA THR A 193 23.10 -12.24 -6.12
C THR A 193 23.82 -13.17 -7.10
N LEU A 194 24.45 -12.60 -8.12
CA LEU A 194 25.28 -13.36 -9.06
C LEU A 194 26.47 -14.02 -8.33
N VAL A 195 27.16 -13.26 -7.47
CA VAL A 195 28.34 -13.74 -6.72
C VAL A 195 27.96 -14.72 -5.61
N GLY A 196 26.92 -14.41 -4.83
CA GLY A 196 26.48 -15.21 -3.68
C GLY A 196 25.59 -16.40 -4.05
N GLY A 197 25.04 -16.46 -5.26
CA GLY A 197 24.16 -17.51 -5.73
C GLY A 197 22.77 -17.52 -5.07
N THR A 198 22.00 -18.59 -5.29
CA THR A 198 20.58 -18.67 -4.88
C THR A 198 20.37 -18.61 -3.36
N ILE A 199 21.40 -18.88 -2.56
CA ILE A 199 21.33 -18.80 -1.09
C ILE A 199 21.12 -17.38 -0.56
N VAL A 200 21.40 -16.34 -1.36
CA VAL A 200 21.15 -14.96 -0.95
C VAL A 200 19.69 -14.53 -1.15
N ILE A 201 18.88 -15.32 -1.88
CA ILE A 201 17.49 -14.94 -2.22
C ILE A 201 16.63 -14.59 -0.98
N PRO A 202 16.69 -15.30 0.17
CA PRO A 202 15.95 -14.90 1.37
C PRO A 202 16.38 -13.54 1.92
N HIS A 203 17.67 -13.20 1.83
CA HIS A 203 18.23 -11.91 2.25
C HIS A 203 17.84 -10.81 1.26
N LEU A 204 17.82 -11.13 -0.03
CA LEU A 204 17.34 -10.23 -1.08
C LEU A 204 15.87 -9.87 -0.88
N ARG A 205 15.01 -10.84 -0.53
CA ARG A 205 13.59 -10.56 -0.22
C ARG A 205 13.45 -9.56 0.92
N ARG A 206 14.20 -9.76 2.02
CA ARG A 206 14.21 -8.85 3.17
C ARG A 206 14.82 -7.49 2.84
N ALA A 207 15.83 -7.45 1.96
CA ALA A 207 16.42 -6.20 1.46
C ALA A 207 15.37 -5.36 0.72
N TYR A 208 14.59 -5.98 -0.18
CA TYR A 208 13.50 -5.30 -0.89
C TYR A 208 12.39 -4.85 0.05
N GLU A 209 11.97 -5.70 0.99
CA GLU A 209 10.96 -5.33 1.99
C GLU A 209 11.41 -4.13 2.83
N PHE A 210 12.69 -4.09 3.23
CA PHE A 210 13.25 -2.99 4.01
C PHE A 210 13.42 -1.72 3.17
N TRP A 211 13.80 -1.83 1.90
CA TRP A 211 13.87 -0.67 1.02
C TRP A 211 12.49 -0.02 0.81
N ASP A 212 11.46 -0.83 0.56
CA ASP A 212 10.07 -0.35 0.47
C ASP A 212 9.63 0.28 1.80
N ALA A 213 10.16 -0.18 2.93
CA ALA A 213 9.93 0.42 4.25
C ALA A 213 10.52 1.82 4.39
N LEU A 214 11.76 2.02 3.91
CA LEU A 214 12.42 3.33 3.88
C LEU A 214 11.66 4.32 2.99
N GLU A 215 11.24 3.86 1.80
CA GLU A 215 10.43 4.68 0.88
C GLU A 215 9.10 5.12 1.52
N GLU A 216 8.43 4.25 2.28
CA GLU A 216 7.17 4.59 2.93
C GLU A 216 7.34 5.47 4.17
N ASP A 217 8.40 5.24 4.97
CA ASP A 217 8.73 6.06 6.12
C ASP A 217 9.01 7.52 5.71
N SER A 218 9.73 7.71 4.59
CA SER A 218 10.05 9.04 4.05
C SER A 218 8.83 9.87 3.63
N LYS A 219 7.74 9.22 3.19
CA LYS A 219 6.50 9.92 2.78
C LYS A 219 5.67 10.40 3.97
N THR A 220 5.93 9.83 5.16
CA THR A 220 5.13 10.05 6.36
C THR A 220 5.73 11.17 7.25
N GLN A 221 7.01 11.52 7.02
CA GLN A 221 7.72 12.63 7.68
C GLN A 221 7.51 13.96 6.95
#